data_AF-A0A964JYN0-F1
#
_entry.id   AF-A0A964JYN0-F1
#
_cell.length_a   1.000
_cell.length_b   1.000
_cell.length_c   1.000
_cell.angle_alpha   90.00
_cell.angle_beta   90.00
_cell.angle_gamma   90.00
#
_symmetry.space_group_name_H-M   'P 1'
#
loop_
_entity.id
_entity.type
_entity.pdbx_description
1 polymer ?
#
loop_
_entity_poly.entity_id
_entity_poly.type
_entity_poly.pdbx_seq_one_letter_code
_entity_poly.pdbx_strand_id
1 'polypeptide(L)'
;MAIQWYPGHMTQARKKAEETMEFMDIVIEVLDARVPEASHNPVINEMRLFRQRPNLKILNKSDLADPKATEAWLNYFNRQPNTKAVALSCKKPGEANKIPKLCL
;
A
#
# COMPACT_ATOMS: atom_id res chain seq x y z
N MET A 1 -11.50 -8.57 -15.03
CA MET A 1 -12.29 -7.38 -15.41
C MET A 1 -11.34 -6.22 -15.55
N ALA A 2 -11.36 -5.48 -16.66
CA ALA A 2 -10.52 -4.30 -16.85
C ALA A 2 -11.27 -3.05 -16.37
N ILE A 3 -10.61 -2.20 -15.58
CA ILE A 3 -11.16 -0.90 -15.17
C ILE A 3 -10.80 0.11 -16.26
N GLN A 4 -11.78 0.85 -16.75
CA GLN A 4 -11.56 1.94 -17.70
C GLN A 4 -11.34 3.25 -16.94
N TRP A 5 -10.15 3.83 -17.09
CA TRP A 5 -9.77 5.09 -16.46
C TRP A 5 -9.93 6.24 -17.46
N TYR A 6 -10.98 7.04 -17.25
CA TYR A 6 -11.18 8.32 -17.92
C TYR A 6 -11.40 9.42 -16.86
N PRO A 7 -11.23 10.71 -17.21
CA PRO A 7 -11.14 11.79 -16.23
C PRO A 7 -12.26 11.81 -15.18
N GLY A 8 -13.51 11.55 -15.58
CA GLY A 8 -14.64 11.50 -14.65
C GLY A 8 -14.51 10.41 -13.56
N HIS A 9 -14.06 9.21 -13.94
CA HIS A 9 -13.85 8.10 -12.99
C HIS A 9 -12.70 8.36 -12.03
N MET A 10 -11.61 8.93 -12.53
CA MET A 10 -10.46 9.29 -11.70
C MET A 10 -10.85 10.33 -10.65
N THR A 11 -11.57 11.38 -11.05
CA THR A 11 -12.07 12.41 -10.13
C THR A 11 -13.01 11.84 -9.09
N GLN A 12 -13.93 10.96 -9.48
CA GLN A 12 -14.86 10.33 -8.54
C GLN A 12 -14.14 9.41 -7.53
N ALA A 13 -13.22 8.58 -8.00
CA ALA A 13 -12.42 7.69 -7.15
C ALA A 13 -11.55 8.50 -6.18
N ARG A 14 -10.92 9.58 -6.67
CA ARG A 14 -10.13 10.52 -5.87
C ARG A 14 -10.97 11.14 -4.76
N LYS A 15 -12.11 11.74 -5.11
CA LYS A 15 -13.01 12.38 -4.13
C LYS A 15 -13.45 11.41 -3.04
N LYS A 16 -13.86 10.21 -3.44
CA LYS A 16 -14.27 9.16 -2.49
C LYS A 16 -13.12 8.72 -1.58
N ALA A 17 -11.90 8.65 -2.09
CA ALA A 17 -10.72 8.37 -1.28
C ALA A 17 -10.46 9.48 -0.26
N GLU A 18 -10.56 10.75 -0.66
CA GLU A 18 -10.38 11.91 0.24
C GLU A 18 -11.42 11.94 1.37
N GLU A 19 -12.70 11.66 1.04
CA GLU A 19 -13.79 11.56 2.01
C GLU A 19 -13.57 10.42 3.00
N THR A 20 -13.14 9.25 2.51
CA THR A 20 -12.91 8.08 3.36
C THR A 20 -11.69 8.26 4.27
N MET A 21 -10.63 8.91 3.77
CA MET A 21 -9.39 9.20 4.49
C MET A 21 -9.61 10.05 5.77
N GLU A 22 -10.69 10.82 5.82
CA GLU A 22 -11.04 11.64 6.98
C GLU A 22 -11.28 10.80 8.23
N PHE A 23 -11.91 9.64 8.08
CA PHE A 23 -12.36 8.77 9.16
C PHE A 23 -11.43 7.58 9.41
N MET A 24 -10.32 7.47 8.68
CA MET A 24 -9.37 6.35 8.78
C MET A 24 -8.20 6.69 9.71
N ASP A 25 -7.80 5.73 10.54
CA ASP A 25 -6.63 5.86 11.42
C ASP A 25 -5.31 5.56 10.71
N ILE A 26 -5.32 4.64 9.73
CA ILE A 26 -4.14 4.16 9.00
C ILE A 26 -4.50 3.85 7.54
N VAL A 27 -3.54 4.07 6.64
CA VAL A 27 -3.64 3.62 5.24
C VAL A 27 -2.90 2.30 5.09
N ILE A 28 -3.56 1.28 4.57
CA ILE A 28 -2.92 0.03 4.18
C ILE A 28 -2.79 0.01 2.66
N GLU A 29 -1.56 0.10 2.17
CA GLU A 29 -1.27 0.11 0.74
C GLU A 29 -0.74 -1.24 0.28
N VAL A 30 -1.46 -1.91 -0.61
CA VAL A 30 -1.06 -3.21 -1.17
C VAL A 30 -0.32 -2.99 -2.49
N LEU A 31 0.96 -3.33 -2.52
CA LEU A 31 1.89 -3.19 -3.63
C LEU A 31 2.26 -4.56 -4.23
N ASP A 32 2.74 -4.57 -5.47
CA ASP A 32 3.34 -5.77 -6.08
C ASP A 32 4.83 -5.80 -5.73
N ALA A 33 5.28 -6.84 -5.01
CA ALA A 33 6.67 -6.99 -4.55
C ALA A 33 7.69 -6.99 -5.69
N ARG A 34 7.28 -7.31 -6.92
CA ARG A 34 8.16 -7.32 -8.10
C ARG A 34 8.49 -5.91 -8.60
N VAL A 35 7.59 -4.96 -8.36
CA VAL A 35 7.71 -3.56 -8.81
C VAL A 35 7.13 -2.57 -7.77
N PRO A 36 7.65 -2.54 -6.53
CA PRO A 36 6.95 -1.87 -5.42
C PRO A 36 6.67 -0.39 -5.70
N GLU A 37 7.67 0.36 -6.18
CA GLU A 37 7.52 1.78 -6.49
C GLU A 37 6.60 2.04 -7.68
N ALA A 38 6.68 1.25 -8.76
CA ALA A 38 5.82 1.45 -9.92
C ALA A 38 4.34 1.11 -9.64
N SER A 39 4.09 0.24 -8.66
CA SER A 39 2.74 -0.09 -8.19
C SER A 39 2.18 0.87 -7.13
N HIS A 40 2.98 1.85 -6.69
CA HIS A 40 2.60 2.86 -5.72
C HIS A 40 1.69 3.92 -6.35
N ASN A 41 0.70 4.41 -5.60
CA ASN A 41 -0.12 5.54 -6.04
C ASN A 41 0.32 6.85 -5.35
N PRO A 42 0.96 7.80 -6.08
CA PRO A 42 1.46 9.04 -5.50
C PRO A 42 0.33 9.93 -4.94
N VAL A 43 -0.86 9.90 -5.55
CA VAL A 43 -2.01 10.71 -5.11
C VAL A 43 -2.50 10.27 -3.72
N ILE A 44 -2.49 8.96 -3.43
CA ILE A 44 -2.83 8.44 -2.10
C ILE A 44 -1.76 8.85 -1.08
N ASN A 45 -0.48 8.85 -1.49
CA ASN A 45 0.62 9.30 -0.64
C ASN A 45 0.47 10.76 -0.22
N GLU A 46 0.13 11.64 -1.16
CA GLU A 46 -0.15 13.05 -0.89
C GLU A 46 -1.31 13.21 0.11
N MET A 47 -2.43 12.52 -0.11
CA MET A 47 -3.60 12.59 0.77
C MET A 47 -3.29 12.15 2.20
N ARG A 48 -2.58 11.02 2.37
CA ARG A 48 -2.25 10.52 3.71
C ARG A 48 -1.28 11.44 4.45
N LEU A 49 -0.34 12.06 3.74
CA LEU A 49 0.65 12.97 4.33
C LEU A 49 -0.04 14.26 4.77
N PHE A 50 -0.95 14.80 3.96
CA PHE A 50 -1.76 15.96 4.31
C PHE A 50 -2.54 15.76 5.62
N ARG A 51 -3.09 14.56 5.83
CA ARG A 51 -3.81 14.20 7.07
C ARG A 51 -2.95 13.50 8.13
N GLN A 52 -1.62 13.48 7.97
CA GLN A 52 -0.66 12.84 8.87
C GLN A 52 -0.99 11.38 9.23
N ARG A 53 -1.59 10.63 8.30
CA ARG A 53 -1.96 9.23 8.51
C ARG A 53 -0.74 8.32 8.32
N PRO A 54 -0.47 7.40 9.27
CA PRO A 54 0.54 6.37 9.08
C PRO A 54 0.17 5.45 7.90
N ASN A 55 1.18 4.81 7.32
CA ASN A 55 1.03 3.88 6.21
C ASN A 55 1.64 2.51 6.54
N LEU A 56 0.86 1.45 6.35
CA LEU A 56 1.35 0.08 6.25
C LEU A 56 1.41 -0.34 4.79
N LYS A 57 2.62 -0.44 4.23
CA LYS A 57 2.88 -0.96 2.89
C LYS A 57 3.01 -2.48 2.93
N ILE A 58 2.24 -3.17 2.09
CA ILE A 58 2.26 -4.62 1.93
C ILE A 58 2.84 -4.93 0.56
N LEU A 59 4.05 -5.48 0.52
CA LEU A 59 4.68 -6.01 -0.69
C LEU A 59 4.13 -7.42 -0.92
N ASN A 60 3.00 -7.51 -1.62
CA ASN A 60 2.32 -8.77 -1.92
C ASN A 60 2.99 -9.49 -3.11
N LYS A 61 2.75 -10.80 -3.24
CA LYS A 61 3.41 -11.69 -4.23
C LYS A 61 4.92 -11.78 -4.02
N SER A 62 5.37 -11.73 -2.77
CA SER A 62 6.78 -11.89 -2.44
C SER A 62 7.34 -13.25 -2.86
N ASP A 63 6.49 -14.26 -3.06
CA ASP A 63 6.86 -15.56 -3.63
C ASP A 63 7.30 -15.49 -5.11
N LEU A 64 6.97 -14.41 -5.80
CA LEU A 64 7.30 -14.18 -7.21
C LEU A 64 8.39 -13.12 -7.42
N ALA A 65 8.85 -12.47 -6.34
CA ALA A 65 9.82 -11.39 -6.39
C ALA A 65 11.22 -11.88 -5.98
N ASP A 66 12.25 -11.18 -6.41
CA ASP A 66 13.62 -11.42 -5.94
C ASP A 66 13.68 -11.12 -4.41
N PRO A 67 14.12 -12.08 -3.56
CA PRO A 67 14.17 -11.87 -2.12
C PRO A 67 15.10 -10.74 -1.68
N LYS A 68 16.26 -10.57 -2.33
CA LYS A 68 17.23 -9.51 -1.99
C LYS A 68 16.70 -8.14 -2.40
N ALA A 69 16.08 -8.05 -3.57
CA ALA A 69 15.44 -6.81 -3.99
C ALA A 69 14.26 -6.45 -3.08
N THR A 70 13.46 -7.45 -2.70
CA THR A 70 12.33 -7.25 -1.75
C THR A 70 12.84 -6.73 -0.41
N GLU A 71 13.91 -7.31 0.13
CA GLU A 71 14.54 -6.84 1.38
C GLU A 71 15.05 -5.40 1.26
N ALA A 72 15.69 -5.04 0.14
CA ALA A 72 16.13 -3.67 -0.10
C ALA A 72 14.95 -2.68 -0.12
N TRP A 73 13.83 -3.05 -0.74
CA TRP A 73 12.60 -2.25 -0.73
C TRP A 73 11.97 -2.12 0.66
N LEU A 74 11.94 -3.21 1.43
CA LEU A 74 11.47 -3.17 2.83
C LEU A 74 12.32 -2.20 3.64
N ASN A 75 13.65 -2.28 3.52
CA ASN A 75 14.57 -1.36 4.19
C ASN A 75 14.38 0.09 3.77
N TYR A 76 14.16 0.34 2.47
CA TYR A 76 13.87 1.68 1.96
C TYR A 76 12.57 2.24 2.54
N PHE A 77 11.46 1.50 2.48
CA PHE A 77 10.17 1.99 2.97
C PHE A 77 10.13 2.13 4.50
N ASN A 78 10.75 1.21 5.25
CA ASN A 78 10.79 1.28 6.72
C ASN A 78 11.66 2.44 7.25
N ARG A 79 12.51 3.05 6.41
CA ARG A 79 13.22 4.29 6.75
C ARG A 79 12.38 5.55 6.58
N GLN A 80 11.25 5.46 5.89
CA GLN A 80 10.37 6.61 5.67
C GLN A 80 9.57 6.91 6.94
N PRO A 81 9.33 8.19 7.25
CA PRO A 81 8.56 8.56 8.43
C PRO A 81 7.11 8.04 8.33
N ASN A 82 6.59 7.55 9.46
CA ASN A 82 5.23 7.03 9.59
C ASN A 82 4.89 5.93 8.56
N THR A 83 5.89 5.15 8.13
CA THR A 83 5.71 4.06 7.18
C THR A 83 6.28 2.77 7.77
N LYS A 84 5.48 1.71 7.71
CA LYS A 84 5.90 0.33 8.00
C LYS A 84 5.69 -0.50 6.74
N ALA A 85 6.65 -1.35 6.40
CA ALA A 85 6.58 -2.20 5.22
C ALA A 85 6.80 -3.66 5.59
N VAL A 86 5.96 -4.54 5.05
CA VAL A 86 6.06 -5.99 5.20
C VAL A 86 5.89 -6.68 3.86
N ALA A 87 6.56 -7.81 3.68
CA ALA A 87 6.36 -8.68 2.52
C ALA A 87 5.40 -9.82 2.89
N LEU A 88 4.44 -10.11 2.01
CA LEU A 88 3.47 -11.19 2.19
C LEU A 88 3.28 -11.96 0.88
N SER A 89 2.85 -13.22 1.00
CA SER A 89 2.34 -14.00 -0.13
C SER A 89 0.92 -14.46 0.19
N CYS A 90 -0.07 -13.77 -0.38
CA CYS A 90 -1.49 -14.11 -0.18
C CYS A 90 -1.93 -15.40 -0.92
N LYS A 91 -1.01 -16.18 -1.50
CA LYS A 91 -1.31 -17.54 -1.98
C LYS A 91 -1.52 -18.53 -0.84
N LYS A 92 -0.90 -18.29 0.32
CA LYS A 92 -1.08 -19.12 1.50
C LYS A 92 -2.29 -18.62 2.29
N PRO A 93 -3.33 -19.45 2.48
CA PRO A 93 -4.46 -19.09 3.33
C PRO A 93 -3.97 -18.69 4.72
N GLY A 94 -4.47 -17.57 5.24
CA GLY A 94 -4.15 -17.09 6.59
C GLY A 94 -2.98 -16.12 6.72
N GLU A 95 -2.15 -15.91 5.69
CA GLU A 95 -1.11 -14.87 5.74
C GLU A 95 -1.70 -13.46 5.91
N ALA A 96 -2.85 -13.19 5.28
CA ALA A 96 -3.56 -11.92 5.42
C ALA A 96 -4.07 -11.68 6.86
N ASN A 97 -4.27 -12.72 7.66
CA ASN A 97 -4.71 -12.59 9.06
C ASN A 97 -3.63 -11.98 9.97
N LYS A 98 -2.39 -11.84 9.47
CA LYS A 98 -1.32 -11.14 10.17
C LYS A 98 -1.48 -9.61 10.09
N ILE A 99 -2.18 -9.10 9.06
CA ILE A 99 -2.29 -7.65 8.80
C ILE A 99 -2.87 -6.89 10.00
N PRO A 100 -3.98 -7.30 10.64
CA PRO A 100 -4.51 -6.58 11.80
C PRO A 100 -3.51 -6.46 12.95
N LYS A 101 -2.67 -7.49 13.18
CA LYS A 101 -1.63 -7.48 14.23
C LYS A 101 -0.48 -6.53 13.91
N LEU A 102 -0.31 -6.13 12.66
CA LEU A 102 0.73 -5.19 12.24
C LEU A 102 0.31 -3.73 12.38
N CYS A 103 -1.00 -3.49 12.52
CA CYS A 103 -1.63 -2.17 12.69
C CYS A 103 -1.81 -1.76 14.16
N LEU A 104 -1.59 -2.68 15.11
CA LEU A 104 -1.47 -2.42 16.55
C LEU A 104 -0.06 -1.92 16.87
#